data_AF-A0A429HVL8-F1
#
_entry.id   AF-A0A429HVL8-F1
#
_cell.length_a   1.000
_cell.length_b   1.000
_cell.length_c   1.000
_cell.angle_alpha   90.00
_cell.angle_beta   90.00
_cell.angle_gamma   90.00
#
_symmetry.space_group_name_H-M   'P 1'
#
loop_
_entity.id
_entity.type
_entity.pdbx_description
1 polymer ?
#
loop_
_entity_poly.entity_id
_entity_poly.type
_entity_poly.pdbx_seq_one_letter_code
_entity_poly.pdbx_strand_id
1 'polypeptide(L)'
;MDMVWGSRRDVQAELARCRAARARQRAEHATACAEQQEILAASVGGELHRHLADAYRRSAECHLSSARLQEAYAERMSAWGGDETSRPRFMTCVAEACGTPSAALTLMNADHGQLSVAASDDPSRTAQDLEFVLGEGPAHDASVSGRLVAASGRTIERRWPAFGPALTSLGIREVLTAPLRTEGSCIGALAVFDPGAGPGTADTLTVIADALTRTVLLGPDADPELYDGADHRDCVQQAAGMLSVQAGCRVQDALALIKARAFADGQAPDAVARQIIDGTLKLAQGS
;
A
#
# COMPACT_ATOMS: atom_id res chain seq x y z
N MET A 1 -5.25 -31.88 -0.91
CA MET A 1 -5.19 -30.41 -0.99
C MET A 1 -3.99 -29.88 -0.21
N ASP A 2 -3.68 -30.42 0.97
CA ASP A 2 -2.54 -30.03 1.83
C ASP A 2 -1.15 -30.00 1.17
N MET A 3 -0.89 -30.88 0.19
CA MET A 3 0.41 -30.96 -0.49
C MET A 3 0.70 -29.76 -1.41
N VAL A 4 -0.34 -29.16 -2.02
CA VAL A 4 -0.20 -27.98 -2.89
C VAL A 4 0.05 -26.73 -2.04
N TRP A 5 -0.62 -26.64 -0.89
CA TRP A 5 -0.49 -25.51 0.04
C TRP A 5 0.83 -25.53 0.81
N GLY A 6 1.32 -26.71 1.23
CA GLY A 6 2.64 -26.87 1.84
C GLY A 6 3.76 -26.40 0.91
N SER A 7 3.74 -26.81 -0.37
CA SER A 7 4.73 -26.37 -1.34
C SER A 7 4.66 -24.86 -1.62
N ARG A 8 3.47 -24.27 -1.72
CA ARG A 8 3.30 -22.83 -1.96
C ARG A 8 3.76 -21.98 -0.77
N ARG A 9 3.42 -22.39 0.45
CA ARG A 9 3.87 -21.76 1.70
C ARG A 9 5.39 -21.73 1.79
N ASP A 10 6.04 -22.88 1.58
CA ASP A 10 7.49 -23.01 1.67
C ASP A 10 8.19 -22.14 0.63
N VAL A 11 7.64 -22.08 -0.60
CA VAL A 11 8.14 -21.20 -1.66
C VAL A 11 8.04 -19.72 -1.29
N GLN A 12 6.90 -19.27 -0.77
CA GLN A 12 6.74 -17.86 -0.38
C GLN A 12 7.64 -17.48 0.81
N ALA A 13 7.77 -18.36 1.80
CA ALA A 13 8.66 -18.16 2.94
C ALA A 13 10.14 -18.12 2.51
N GLU A 14 10.56 -18.98 1.58
CA GLU A 14 11.92 -18.98 1.04
C GLU A 14 12.19 -17.75 0.18
N LEU A 15 11.24 -17.36 -0.67
CA LEU A 15 11.34 -16.13 -1.47
C LEU A 15 11.52 -14.90 -0.58
N ALA A 16 10.74 -14.80 0.50
CA ALA A 16 10.87 -13.73 1.48
C ALA A 16 12.23 -13.75 2.18
N ARG A 17 12.77 -14.93 2.56
CA ARG A 17 14.13 -15.05 3.11
C ARG A 17 15.21 -14.61 2.12
N CYS A 18 15.09 -14.98 0.85
CA CYS A 18 16.01 -14.54 -0.19
C CYS A 18 15.98 -13.01 -0.39
N ARG A 19 14.78 -12.42 -0.42
CA ARG A 19 14.62 -10.96 -0.52
C ARG A 19 15.18 -10.24 0.71
N ALA A 20 14.98 -10.79 1.91
CA ALA A 20 15.58 -10.28 3.13
C ALA A 20 17.11 -10.26 3.07
N ALA A 21 17.73 -11.37 2.67
CA ALA A 21 19.18 -11.48 2.55
C ALA A 21 19.75 -10.46 1.54
N ARG A 22 19.12 -10.30 0.38
CA ARG A 22 19.51 -9.29 -0.62
C ARG A 22 19.35 -7.86 -0.08
N ALA A 23 18.26 -7.59 0.65
CA ALA A 23 18.05 -6.30 1.29
C ALA A 23 19.13 -5.99 2.33
N ARG A 24 19.55 -6.97 3.15
CA ARG A 24 20.68 -6.80 4.09
C ARG A 24 21.99 -6.50 3.37
N GLN A 25 22.31 -7.24 2.31
CA GLN A 25 23.52 -6.99 1.52
C GLN A 25 23.53 -5.56 0.94
N ARG A 26 22.37 -5.07 0.45
CA ARG A 26 22.23 -3.68 0.00
C ARG A 26 22.39 -2.67 1.14
N ALA A 27 21.89 -2.97 2.34
CA ALA A 27 22.06 -2.13 3.53
C ALA A 27 23.53 -2.02 3.96
N GLU A 28 24.25 -3.15 3.97
CA GLU A 28 25.69 -3.21 4.26
C GLU A 28 26.49 -2.40 3.24
N HIS A 29 26.20 -2.58 1.95
CA HIS A 29 26.86 -1.82 0.89
C HIS A 29 26.62 -0.30 1.04
N ALA A 30 25.36 0.11 1.24
CA ALA A 30 25.02 1.52 1.44
C ALA A 30 25.69 2.10 2.72
N THR A 31 25.80 1.30 3.78
CA THR A 31 26.49 1.69 5.03
C THR A 31 27.97 1.94 4.77
N ALA A 32 28.65 1.04 4.06
CA ALA A 32 30.06 1.21 3.71
C ALA A 32 30.28 2.44 2.80
N CYS A 33 29.38 2.70 1.86
CA CYS A 33 29.41 3.92 1.06
C CYS A 33 29.24 5.18 1.93
N ALA A 34 28.32 5.18 2.90
CA ALA A 34 28.15 6.31 3.82
C ALA A 34 29.43 6.60 4.60
N GLU A 35 30.04 5.57 5.19
CA GLU A 35 31.29 5.69 5.96
C GLU A 35 32.43 6.25 5.10
N GLN A 36 32.55 5.80 3.85
CA GLN A 36 33.53 6.34 2.92
C GLN A 36 33.29 7.83 2.63
N GLN A 37 32.03 8.25 2.45
CA GLN A 37 31.70 9.66 2.23
C GLN A 37 31.95 10.52 3.48
N GLU A 38 31.72 9.99 4.69
CA GLU A 38 32.04 10.66 5.96
C GLU A 38 33.55 10.89 6.10
N ILE A 39 34.38 9.90 5.73
CA ILE A 39 35.85 10.03 5.71
C ILE A 39 36.30 11.10 4.71
N LEU A 40 35.69 11.12 3.51
CA LEU A 40 35.99 12.13 2.49
C LEU A 40 35.56 13.53 2.93
N ALA A 41 34.39 13.65 3.57
CA ALA A 41 33.92 14.91 4.15
C ALA A 41 34.87 15.45 5.22
N ALA A 42 35.42 14.57 6.06
CA ALA A 42 36.36 14.94 7.12
C ALA A 42 37.76 15.32 6.59
N SER A 43 38.21 14.70 5.50
CA SER A 43 39.57 14.88 4.95
C SER A 43 39.69 16.00 3.92
N VAL A 44 38.77 16.06 2.95
CA VAL A 44 38.80 17.04 1.85
C VAL A 44 37.97 18.28 2.19
N GLY A 45 37.03 18.16 3.13
CA GLY A 45 36.01 19.17 3.37
C GLY A 45 34.97 19.18 2.24
N GLY A 46 33.69 19.26 2.57
CA GLY A 46 32.67 19.39 1.54
C GLY A 46 31.25 19.13 2.02
N GLU A 47 30.34 20.03 1.66
CA GLU A 47 28.90 19.86 1.85
C GLU A 47 28.35 18.70 1.00
N LEU A 48 28.91 18.49 -0.20
CA LEU A 48 28.53 17.39 -1.07
C LEU A 48 28.77 16.01 -0.44
N HIS A 49 29.96 15.76 0.12
CA HIS A 49 30.27 14.47 0.75
C HIS A 49 29.38 14.20 1.98
N ARG A 50 29.04 15.24 2.77
CA ARG A 50 28.06 15.12 3.86
C ARG A 50 26.67 14.76 3.33
N HIS A 51 26.21 15.45 2.29
CA HIS A 51 24.91 15.16 1.67
C HIS A 51 24.84 13.73 1.10
N LEU A 52 25.91 13.27 0.45
CA LEU A 52 26.02 11.90 -0.05
C LEU A 52 26.05 10.87 1.08
N ALA A 53 26.78 11.14 2.17
CA ALA A 53 26.77 10.29 3.36
C ALA A 53 25.35 10.15 3.92
N ASP A 54 24.64 11.26 4.12
CA ASP A 54 23.27 11.26 4.61
C ASP A 54 22.32 10.49 3.67
N ALA A 55 22.50 10.64 2.35
CA ALA A 55 21.73 9.89 1.36
C ALA A 55 21.98 8.38 1.44
N TYR A 56 23.24 7.97 1.59
CA TYR A 56 23.59 6.56 1.78
C TYR A 56 23.08 6.00 3.12
N ARG A 57 23.11 6.78 4.20
CA ARG A 57 22.51 6.39 5.50
C ARG A 57 21.01 6.14 5.39
N ARG A 58 20.27 7.06 4.75
CA ARG A 58 18.83 6.86 4.47
C ARG A 58 18.58 5.61 3.62
N SER A 59 19.40 5.38 2.59
CA SER A 59 19.29 4.18 1.77
C SER A 59 19.55 2.90 2.56
N ALA A 60 20.54 2.90 3.46
CA ALA A 60 20.85 1.77 4.32
C ALA A 60 19.70 1.45 5.28
N GLU A 61 19.12 2.47 5.92
CA GLU A 61 17.96 2.34 6.81
C GLU A 61 16.75 1.77 6.06
N CYS A 62 16.47 2.29 4.87
CA CYS A 62 15.41 1.80 3.99
C CYS A 62 15.59 0.30 3.64
N HIS A 63 16.81 -0.11 3.30
CA HIS A 63 17.12 -1.51 3.01
C HIS A 63 17.00 -2.41 4.25
N LEU A 64 17.40 -1.92 5.42
CA LEU A 64 17.28 -2.65 6.67
C LEU A 64 15.80 -2.83 7.07
N SER A 65 14.98 -1.79 6.90
CA SER A 65 13.53 -1.87 7.12
C SER A 65 12.86 -2.85 6.16
N SER A 66 13.24 -2.84 4.87
CA SER A 66 12.78 -3.86 3.91
C SER A 66 13.19 -5.27 4.35
N ALA A 67 14.44 -5.50 4.76
CA ALA A 67 14.89 -6.79 5.24
C ALA A 67 14.07 -7.30 6.44
N ARG A 68 13.82 -6.44 7.43
CA ARG A 68 13.01 -6.77 8.62
C ARG A 68 11.58 -7.14 8.26
N LEU A 69 10.93 -6.43 7.34
CA LEU A 69 9.58 -6.74 6.88
C LEU A 69 9.53 -8.12 6.20
N GLN A 70 10.53 -8.42 5.36
CA GLN A 70 10.62 -9.70 4.66
C GLN A 70 10.89 -10.87 5.62
N GLU A 71 11.73 -10.68 6.63
CA GLU A 71 11.98 -11.67 7.69
C GLU A 71 10.71 -11.95 8.50
N ALA A 72 10.05 -10.88 8.98
CA ALA A 72 8.81 -10.98 9.74
C ALA A 72 7.70 -11.70 8.96
N TYR A 73 7.64 -11.50 7.64
CA TYR A 73 6.70 -12.21 6.77
C TYR A 73 7.12 -13.68 6.58
N ALA A 74 8.40 -13.95 6.33
CA ALA A 74 8.90 -15.30 6.16
C ALA A 74 8.66 -16.17 7.41
N GLU A 75 8.87 -15.61 8.61
CA GLU A 75 8.61 -16.28 9.88
C GLU A 75 7.13 -16.64 10.04
N ARG A 76 6.23 -15.70 9.77
CA ARG A 76 4.78 -15.94 9.80
C ARG A 76 4.35 -16.99 8.80
N MET A 77 4.83 -16.88 7.56
CA MET A 77 4.57 -17.87 6.53
C MET A 77 5.09 -19.25 6.95
N SER A 78 6.28 -19.33 7.56
CA SER A 78 6.88 -20.58 8.07
C SER A 78 6.23 -21.12 9.34
N ALA A 79 5.37 -20.35 10.01
CA ALA A 79 4.59 -20.76 11.17
C ALA A 79 3.12 -21.09 10.84
N TRP A 80 2.62 -20.64 9.69
CA TRP A 80 1.22 -20.80 9.27
C TRP A 80 0.80 -22.25 9.01
N GLY A 81 -0.27 -22.70 9.67
CA GLY A 81 -0.77 -24.09 9.57
C GLY A 81 -1.43 -24.49 8.25
N GLY A 82 -1.53 -23.59 7.26
CA GLY A 82 -2.10 -23.88 5.93
C GLY A 82 -3.60 -23.62 5.77
N ASP A 83 -4.25 -22.99 6.74
CA ASP A 83 -5.65 -22.55 6.63
C ASP A 83 -5.75 -21.23 5.85
N GLU A 84 -6.42 -21.24 4.69
CA GLU A 84 -6.51 -20.10 3.78
C GLU A 84 -7.15 -18.86 4.42
N THR A 85 -8.08 -19.05 5.37
CA THR A 85 -8.75 -17.92 6.03
C THR A 85 -7.82 -17.14 6.97
N SER A 86 -6.73 -17.76 7.41
CA SER A 86 -5.72 -17.18 8.29
C SER A 86 -4.36 -17.00 7.61
N ARG A 87 -4.32 -17.02 6.27
CA ARG A 87 -3.09 -16.84 5.50
C ARG A 87 -2.40 -15.51 5.90
N PRO A 88 -1.12 -15.52 6.29
CA PRO A 88 -0.40 -14.31 6.62
C PRO A 88 -0.36 -13.33 5.44
N ARG A 89 -0.72 -12.07 5.71
CA ARG A 89 -0.62 -10.97 4.75
C ARG A 89 0.68 -10.22 5.01
N PHE A 90 1.43 -9.88 3.96
CA PHE A 90 2.64 -9.06 4.10
C PHE A 90 2.36 -7.72 4.80
N MET A 91 1.18 -7.14 4.53
CA MET A 91 0.73 -5.89 5.14
C MET A 91 0.51 -5.98 6.65
N THR A 92 0.30 -7.18 7.23
CA THR A 92 0.27 -7.34 8.69
C THR A 92 1.63 -7.01 9.30
N CYS A 93 2.73 -7.46 8.68
CA CYS A 93 4.09 -7.11 9.11
C CYS A 93 4.35 -5.60 8.97
N VAL A 94 3.78 -4.97 7.93
CA VAL A 94 3.88 -3.52 7.72
C VAL A 94 3.15 -2.75 8.83
N ALA A 95 1.92 -3.15 9.16
CA ALA A 95 1.15 -2.52 10.23
C ALA A 95 1.91 -2.58 11.56
N GLU A 96 2.42 -3.75 11.92
CA GLU A 96 3.21 -3.94 13.14
C GLU A 96 4.52 -3.13 13.16
N ALA A 97 5.23 -3.06 12.03
CA ALA A 97 6.44 -2.24 11.92
C ALA A 97 6.13 -0.74 12.09
N CYS A 98 4.95 -0.30 11.65
CA CYS A 98 4.44 1.05 11.87
C CYS A 98 3.89 1.27 13.30
N GLY A 99 3.84 0.23 14.14
CA GLY A 99 3.27 0.31 15.50
C GLY A 99 1.75 0.45 15.52
N THR A 100 1.05 0.06 14.46
CA THR A 100 -0.41 0.13 14.35
C THR A 100 -1.02 -1.27 14.17
N PRO A 101 -2.27 -1.50 14.62
CA PRO A 101 -3.00 -2.70 14.23
C PRO A 101 -3.38 -2.75 12.74
N SER A 102 -3.41 -1.60 12.04
CA SER A 102 -4.08 -1.52 10.74
C SER A 102 -3.38 -0.60 9.74
N ALA A 103 -3.07 -1.13 8.56
CA ALA A 103 -2.37 -0.45 7.48
C ALA A 103 -2.85 -0.89 6.10
N ALA A 104 -2.84 0.03 5.14
CA ALA A 104 -3.08 -0.26 3.74
C ALA A 104 -2.08 0.43 2.84
N LEU A 105 -1.64 -0.29 1.81
CA LEU A 105 -0.86 0.24 0.71
C LEU A 105 -1.77 0.43 -0.51
N THR A 106 -1.69 1.58 -1.15
CA THR A 106 -2.37 1.85 -2.42
C THR A 106 -1.36 2.27 -3.47
N LEU A 107 -1.36 1.59 -4.61
CA LEU A 107 -0.64 2.03 -5.80
C LEU A 107 -1.58 2.79 -6.73
N MET A 108 -1.06 3.80 -7.40
CA MET A 108 -1.81 4.69 -8.27
C MET A 108 -1.15 4.81 -9.64
N ASN A 109 -1.97 5.06 -10.65
CA ASN A 109 -1.48 5.42 -11.99
C ASN A 109 -1.11 6.91 -12.05
N ALA A 110 -0.60 7.35 -13.21
CA ALA A 110 -0.22 8.74 -13.44
C ALA A 110 -1.39 9.73 -13.25
N ASP A 111 -2.62 9.31 -13.50
CA ASP A 111 -3.84 10.10 -13.33
C ASP A 111 -4.43 10.00 -11.91
N HIS A 112 -3.67 9.44 -10.96
CA HIS A 112 -4.03 9.27 -9.55
C HIS A 112 -5.24 8.35 -9.32
N GLY A 113 -5.58 7.54 -10.32
CA GLY A 113 -6.49 6.42 -10.18
C GLY A 113 -5.81 5.25 -9.46
N GLN A 114 -6.49 4.67 -8.47
CA GLN A 114 -6.02 3.48 -7.76
C GLN A 114 -5.86 2.30 -8.74
N LEU A 115 -4.64 1.75 -8.80
CA LEU A 115 -4.28 0.56 -9.58
C LEU A 115 -4.37 -0.70 -8.73
N SER A 116 -3.78 -0.67 -7.53
CA SER A 116 -3.85 -1.82 -6.64
C SER A 116 -3.90 -1.43 -5.18
N VAL A 117 -4.40 -2.33 -4.35
CA VAL A 117 -4.48 -2.16 -2.90
C VAL A 117 -4.05 -3.43 -2.18
N ALA A 118 -3.24 -3.29 -1.13
CA ALA A 118 -2.96 -4.36 -0.18
C ALA A 118 -3.29 -3.87 1.23
N ALA A 119 -3.95 -4.70 2.05
CA ALA A 119 -4.44 -4.32 3.37
C ALA A 119 -4.04 -5.35 4.44
N SER A 120 -3.74 -4.88 5.66
CA SER A 120 -3.37 -5.75 6.78
C SER A 120 -4.55 -6.52 7.35
N ASP A 121 -5.76 -5.97 7.21
CA ASP A 121 -6.99 -6.45 7.82
C ASP A 121 -8.22 -5.98 7.02
N ASP A 122 -9.41 -6.37 7.47
CA ASP A 122 -10.66 -6.06 6.78
C ASP A 122 -11.12 -4.58 6.98
N PRO A 123 -10.93 -3.95 8.16
CA PRO A 123 -11.19 -2.51 8.32
C PRO A 123 -10.36 -1.63 7.36
N SER A 124 -9.05 -1.85 7.26
CA SER A 124 -8.17 -1.13 6.32
C SER A 124 -8.54 -1.39 4.87
N ARG A 125 -8.92 -2.63 4.52
CA ARG A 125 -9.46 -2.95 3.19
C ARG A 125 -10.72 -2.16 2.89
N THR A 126 -11.66 -2.10 3.83
CA THR A 126 -12.93 -1.39 3.67
C THR A 126 -12.71 0.12 3.58
N ALA A 127 -11.77 0.67 4.36
CA ALA A 127 -11.36 2.07 4.24
C ALA A 127 -10.83 2.40 2.83
N GLN A 128 -9.98 1.54 2.25
CA GLN A 128 -9.50 1.77 0.87
C GLN A 128 -10.59 1.59 -0.18
N ASP A 129 -11.55 0.67 0.02
CA ASP A 129 -12.71 0.53 -0.86
C ASP A 129 -13.57 1.80 -0.85
N LEU A 130 -13.78 2.40 0.33
CA LEU A 130 -14.47 3.68 0.47
C LEU A 130 -13.74 4.81 -0.23
N GLU A 131 -12.43 4.95 -0.02
CA GLU A 131 -11.62 5.98 -0.67
C GLU A 131 -11.65 5.83 -2.21
N PHE A 132 -11.57 4.59 -2.70
CA PHE A 132 -11.69 4.30 -4.13
C PHE A 132 -13.04 4.74 -4.71
N VAL A 133 -14.12 4.38 -4.02
CA VAL A 133 -15.49 4.64 -4.47
C VAL A 133 -15.82 6.13 -4.42
N LEU A 134 -15.39 6.82 -3.35
CA LEU A 134 -15.71 8.23 -3.11
C LEU A 134 -14.79 9.19 -3.85
N GLY A 135 -13.59 8.75 -4.23
CA GLY A 135 -12.64 9.57 -4.99
C GLY A 135 -11.99 10.69 -4.16
N GLU A 136 -12.12 10.64 -2.84
CA GLU A 136 -11.40 11.51 -1.90
C GLU A 136 -10.94 10.68 -0.70
N GLY A 137 -9.82 11.09 -0.11
CA GLY A 137 -9.27 10.43 1.06
C GLY A 137 -7.78 10.70 1.24
N PRO A 138 -7.20 10.12 2.30
CA PRO A 138 -5.82 10.38 2.69
C PRO A 138 -4.78 9.82 1.72
N ALA A 139 -5.01 8.66 1.12
CA ALA A 139 -4.09 8.09 0.12
C ALA A 139 -4.08 8.94 -1.16
N HIS A 140 -5.23 9.43 -1.60
CA HIS A 140 -5.37 10.35 -2.72
C HIS A 140 -4.69 11.69 -2.42
N ASP A 141 -4.94 12.30 -1.27
CA ASP A 141 -4.27 13.55 -0.88
C ASP A 141 -2.75 13.40 -0.79
N ALA A 142 -2.27 12.29 -0.22
CA ALA A 142 -0.84 12.03 -0.07
C ALA A 142 -0.17 11.81 -1.42
N SER A 143 -0.83 11.09 -2.34
CA SER A 143 -0.29 10.85 -3.68
C SER A 143 -0.20 12.14 -4.50
N VAL A 144 -1.27 12.95 -4.52
CA VAL A 144 -1.33 14.24 -5.22
C VAL A 144 -0.31 15.23 -4.67
N SER A 145 -0.26 15.38 -3.35
CA SER A 145 0.59 16.38 -2.72
C SER A 145 2.06 15.95 -2.62
N GLY A 146 2.33 14.65 -2.72
CA GLY A 146 3.62 14.07 -2.40
C GLY A 146 4.06 14.43 -0.98
N ARG A 147 3.14 14.58 -0.03
CA ARG A 147 3.40 14.96 1.37
C ARG A 147 2.67 14.03 2.34
N LEU A 148 3.20 13.97 3.57
CA LEU A 148 2.56 13.26 4.67
C LEU A 148 1.21 13.93 4.98
N VAL A 149 0.18 13.11 5.15
CA VAL A 149 -1.20 13.52 5.41
C VAL A 149 -1.64 12.91 6.73
N ALA A 150 -2.14 13.74 7.65
CA ALA A 150 -2.66 13.31 8.93
C ALA A 150 -4.03 13.95 9.18
N ALA A 151 -4.95 13.19 9.76
CA ALA A 151 -6.23 13.71 10.25
C ALA A 151 -6.74 12.84 11.39
N SER A 152 -7.34 13.48 12.40
CA SER A 152 -7.97 12.80 13.53
C SER A 152 -9.26 13.50 13.97
N GLY A 153 -10.16 12.71 14.55
CA GLY A 153 -11.46 13.16 15.04
C GLY A 153 -12.23 13.98 14.01
N ARG A 154 -12.71 15.17 14.41
CA ARG A 154 -13.49 16.04 13.53
C ARG A 154 -12.72 16.56 12.31
N THR A 155 -11.39 16.49 12.32
CA THR A 155 -10.58 16.92 11.17
C THR A 155 -10.77 15.98 9.98
N ILE A 156 -11.02 14.69 10.23
CA ILE A 156 -11.30 13.69 9.18
C ILE A 156 -12.53 14.13 8.37
N GLU A 157 -13.66 14.38 9.04
CA GLU A 157 -14.91 14.81 8.39
C GLU A 157 -14.82 16.19 7.72
N ARG A 158 -14.04 17.11 8.28
CA ARG A 158 -13.84 18.44 7.66
C ARG A 158 -12.97 18.38 6.42
N ARG A 159 -11.98 17.48 6.40
CA ARG A 159 -11.02 17.37 5.30
C ARG A 159 -11.58 16.57 4.13
N TRP A 160 -12.32 15.51 4.44
CA TRP A 160 -12.97 14.65 3.45
C TRP A 160 -14.46 14.53 3.78
N PRO A 161 -15.31 15.42 3.24
CA PRO A 161 -16.74 15.47 3.59
C PRO A 161 -17.55 14.23 3.21
N ALA A 162 -17.16 13.51 2.17
CA ALA A 162 -17.79 12.27 1.74
C ALA A 162 -17.14 11.04 2.40
N PHE A 163 -15.80 10.99 2.44
CA PHE A 163 -15.06 9.85 2.98
C PHE A 163 -15.01 9.84 4.51
N GLY A 164 -14.90 11.01 5.14
CA GLY A 164 -14.72 11.13 6.58
C GLY A 164 -15.83 10.51 7.41
N PRO A 165 -17.13 10.80 7.15
CA PRO A 165 -18.24 10.15 7.85
C PRO A 165 -18.28 8.62 7.65
N ALA A 166 -17.89 8.14 6.47
CA ALA A 166 -17.84 6.71 6.18
C ALA A 166 -16.69 6.04 6.94
N LEU A 167 -15.51 6.68 7.00
CA LEU A 167 -14.36 6.20 7.76
C LEU A 167 -14.64 6.17 9.27
N THR A 168 -15.25 7.22 9.83
CA THR A 168 -15.59 7.27 11.26
C THR A 168 -16.66 6.24 11.64
N SER A 169 -17.56 5.90 10.72
CA SER A 169 -18.55 4.81 10.89
C SER A 169 -17.90 3.42 10.98
N LEU A 170 -16.69 3.24 10.45
CA LEU A 170 -15.87 2.03 10.65
C LEU A 170 -15.17 1.99 12.02
N GLY A 171 -15.33 3.04 12.84
CA GLY A 171 -14.66 3.17 14.14
C GLY A 171 -13.24 3.74 14.08
N ILE A 172 -12.75 4.07 12.88
CA ILE A 172 -11.43 4.67 12.66
C ILE A 172 -11.49 6.15 13.04
N ARG A 173 -10.59 6.58 13.93
CA ARG A 173 -10.59 7.92 14.54
C ARG A 173 -9.37 8.75 14.18
N GLU A 174 -8.30 8.10 13.73
CA GLU A 174 -7.08 8.72 13.29
C GLU A 174 -6.54 8.03 12.04
N VAL A 175 -6.01 8.81 11.10
CA VAL A 175 -5.32 8.30 9.94
C VAL A 175 -4.04 9.10 9.70
N LEU A 176 -2.97 8.39 9.38
CA LEU A 176 -1.70 8.96 8.98
C LEU A 176 -1.25 8.25 7.71
N THR A 177 -0.88 9.02 6.71
CA THR A 177 -0.58 8.49 5.38
C THR A 177 0.68 9.11 4.82
N ALA A 178 1.63 8.26 4.44
CA ALA A 178 2.88 8.64 3.80
C ALA A 178 2.85 8.29 2.31
N PRO A 179 3.28 9.20 1.42
CA PRO A 179 3.37 8.92 -0.01
C PRO A 179 4.53 7.96 -0.33
N LEU A 180 4.34 7.11 -1.34
CA LEU A 180 5.39 6.28 -1.91
C LEU A 180 6.08 7.09 -3.02
N ARG A 181 7.22 7.69 -2.70
CA ARG A 181 7.92 8.63 -3.59
C ARG A 181 9.05 7.95 -4.37
N THR A 182 9.12 8.26 -5.65
CA THR A 182 10.27 7.97 -6.51
C THR A 182 10.91 9.26 -6.98
N GLU A 183 11.99 9.19 -7.76
CA GLU A 183 12.60 10.39 -8.34
C GLU A 183 11.61 11.11 -9.27
N GLY A 184 11.03 12.21 -8.78
CA GLY A 184 10.16 13.09 -9.55
C GLY A 184 8.68 12.68 -9.63
N SER A 185 8.26 11.58 -9.01
CA SER A 185 6.85 11.19 -8.97
C SER A 185 6.44 10.49 -7.68
N CYS A 186 5.13 10.29 -7.52
CA CYS A 186 4.52 9.55 -6.42
C CYS A 186 3.72 8.39 -7.03
N ILE A 187 4.02 7.17 -6.61
CA ILE A 187 3.41 5.95 -7.18
C ILE A 187 2.26 5.42 -6.34
N GLY A 188 1.98 6.04 -5.19
CA GLY A 188 1.01 5.53 -4.24
C GLY A 188 1.13 6.14 -2.85
N ALA A 189 0.49 5.50 -1.89
CA ALA A 189 0.55 5.90 -0.49
C ALA A 189 0.39 4.70 0.46
N LEU A 190 1.03 4.79 1.63
CA LEU A 190 0.90 3.90 2.77
C LEU A 190 0.07 4.63 3.83
N ALA A 191 -1.13 4.14 4.10
CA ALA A 191 -2.00 4.63 5.16
C ALA A 191 -1.92 3.71 6.38
N VAL A 192 -1.90 4.30 7.57
CA VAL A 192 -2.07 3.61 8.85
C VAL A 192 -3.28 4.19 9.57
N PHE A 193 -4.08 3.31 10.16
CA PHE A 193 -5.33 3.66 10.84
C PHE A 193 -5.17 3.47 12.34
N ASP A 194 -5.67 4.44 13.12
CA ASP A 194 -5.54 4.51 14.58
C ASP A 194 -4.11 4.21 15.10
N PRO A 195 -3.05 4.82 14.53
CA PRO A 195 -1.67 4.55 14.95
C PRO A 195 -1.36 5.02 16.38
N GLY A 196 -2.22 5.87 16.96
CA GLY A 196 -2.02 6.46 18.27
C GLY A 196 -0.98 7.58 18.26
N ALA A 197 -1.03 8.42 19.30
CA ALA A 197 -0.11 9.53 19.48
C ALA A 197 1.22 9.06 20.10
N GLY A 198 2.15 8.61 19.24
CA GLY A 198 3.52 8.28 19.61
C GLY A 198 4.53 9.31 19.06
N PRO A 199 5.57 9.69 19.83
CA PRO A 199 6.69 10.43 19.25
C PRO A 199 7.36 9.57 18.16
N GLY A 200 7.61 10.17 16.98
CA GLY A 200 8.30 9.50 15.88
C GLY A 200 7.40 8.65 14.95
N THR A 201 6.08 8.55 15.19
CA THR A 201 5.17 7.77 14.32
C THR A 201 5.26 8.20 12.84
N ALA A 202 5.35 9.50 12.57
CA ALA A 202 5.49 10.01 11.20
C ALA A 202 6.83 9.68 10.54
N ASP A 203 7.91 9.68 11.33
CA ASP A 203 9.25 9.34 10.84
C ASP A 203 9.33 7.85 10.52
N THR A 204 8.85 7.01 11.44
CA THR A 204 8.73 5.55 11.24
C THR A 204 7.90 5.23 10.01
N LEU A 205 6.73 5.87 9.83
CA LEU A 205 5.90 5.65 8.66
C LEU A 205 6.60 6.05 7.36
N THR A 206 7.36 7.15 7.38
CA THR A 206 8.13 7.60 6.21
C THR A 206 9.21 6.60 5.83
N VAL A 207 9.98 6.11 6.81
CA VAL A 207 11.02 5.08 6.59
C VAL A 207 10.41 3.80 6.01
N ILE A 208 9.25 3.38 6.52
CA ILE A 208 8.55 2.18 6.04
C ILE A 208 7.98 2.41 4.64
N ALA A 209 7.40 3.57 4.35
CA ALA A 209 6.91 3.92 3.02
C ALA A 209 8.04 3.93 1.98
N ASP A 210 9.23 4.44 2.33
CA ASP A 210 10.41 4.39 1.47
C ASP A 210 10.86 2.93 1.22
N ALA A 211 10.85 2.09 2.27
CA ALA A 211 11.17 0.66 2.16
C ALA A 211 10.16 -0.11 1.27
N LEU A 212 8.87 0.21 1.38
CA LEU A 212 7.82 -0.37 0.54
C LEU A 212 7.93 0.09 -0.91
N THR A 213 8.24 1.36 -1.14
CA THR A 213 8.47 1.89 -2.50
C THR A 213 9.53 1.05 -3.21
N ARG A 214 10.62 0.69 -2.51
CA ARG A 214 11.64 -0.20 -3.08
C ARG A 214 11.15 -1.62 -3.29
N THR A 215 10.38 -2.15 -2.34
CA THR A 215 9.84 -3.52 -2.39
C THR A 215 8.87 -3.70 -3.56
N VAL A 216 8.09 -2.69 -3.90
CA VAL A 216 7.06 -2.77 -4.95
C VAL A 216 7.60 -2.40 -6.33
N LEU A 217 8.51 -1.42 -6.41
CA LEU A 217 8.89 -0.83 -7.70
C LEU A 217 10.36 -1.04 -8.08
N LEU A 218 11.29 -1.12 -7.13
CA LEU A 218 12.71 -0.94 -7.42
C LEU A 218 13.53 -2.22 -7.33
N GLY A 219 14.12 -2.58 -8.47
CA GLY A 219 15.14 -3.63 -8.57
C GLY A 219 14.59 -5.01 -8.95
N PRO A 220 15.48 -6.02 -9.06
CA PRO A 220 15.10 -7.36 -9.51
C PRO A 220 14.22 -8.13 -8.51
N ASP A 221 14.08 -7.59 -7.31
CA ASP A 221 13.29 -8.18 -6.21
C ASP A 221 11.91 -7.55 -6.08
N ALA A 222 11.57 -6.58 -6.95
CA ALA A 222 10.30 -5.88 -6.90
C ALA A 222 9.12 -6.87 -6.98
N ASP A 223 8.13 -6.65 -6.12
CA ASP A 223 6.93 -7.46 -5.99
C ASP A 223 5.70 -6.58 -5.85
N PRO A 224 5.12 -6.11 -6.97
CA PRO A 224 3.90 -5.33 -6.92
C PRO A 224 2.70 -6.10 -6.37
N GLU A 225 2.74 -7.43 -6.43
CA GLU A 225 1.69 -8.32 -5.91
C GLU A 225 1.76 -8.51 -4.39
N LEU A 226 2.88 -8.13 -3.75
CA LEU A 226 3.15 -8.34 -2.33
C LEU A 226 2.76 -9.77 -1.87
N TYR A 227 3.28 -10.79 -2.55
CA TYR A 227 2.98 -12.21 -2.30
C TYR A 227 1.53 -12.63 -2.55
N ASP A 228 0.91 -12.14 -3.62
CA ASP A 228 -0.51 -12.31 -3.95
C ASP A 228 -1.46 -11.61 -2.95
N GLY A 229 -0.95 -10.61 -2.22
CA GLY A 229 -1.70 -9.82 -1.24
C GLY A 229 -2.32 -8.55 -1.83
N ALA A 230 -1.92 -8.16 -3.03
CA ALA A 230 -2.44 -6.98 -3.72
C ALA A 230 -3.67 -7.32 -4.58
N ASP A 231 -4.69 -6.48 -4.50
CA ASP A 231 -5.86 -6.49 -5.36
C ASP A 231 -5.71 -5.42 -6.44
N HIS A 232 -5.55 -5.85 -7.69
CA HIS A 232 -5.29 -5.00 -8.86
C HIS A 232 -6.54 -4.34 -9.44
N ARG A 233 -7.69 -4.46 -8.77
CA ARG A 233 -8.97 -3.93 -9.27
C ARG A 233 -9.30 -4.39 -10.69
N ASP A 234 -8.71 -5.48 -11.16
CA ASP A 234 -8.86 -5.98 -12.53
C ASP A 234 -10.31 -6.32 -12.83
N CYS A 235 -11.00 -6.95 -11.87
CA CYS A 235 -12.43 -7.22 -11.95
C CYS A 235 -13.22 -5.93 -12.18
N VAL A 236 -12.92 -4.87 -11.44
CA VAL A 236 -13.60 -3.57 -11.57
C VAL A 236 -13.33 -2.94 -12.93
N GLN A 237 -12.07 -2.97 -13.39
CA GLN A 237 -11.72 -2.42 -14.71
C GLN A 237 -12.36 -3.21 -15.86
N GLN A 238 -12.38 -4.55 -15.75
CA GLN A 238 -13.06 -5.42 -16.71
C GLN A 238 -14.56 -5.15 -16.73
N ALA A 239 -15.21 -5.06 -15.57
CA ALA A 239 -16.62 -4.74 -15.46
C ALA A 239 -16.94 -3.35 -16.04
N ALA A 240 -16.08 -2.35 -15.81
CA ALA A 240 -16.22 -1.01 -16.40
C ALA A 240 -16.12 -1.06 -17.93
N GLY A 241 -15.20 -1.84 -18.48
CA GLY A 241 -15.09 -2.07 -19.92
C GLY A 241 -16.33 -2.75 -20.51
N MET A 242 -16.83 -3.81 -19.86
CA MET A 242 -18.06 -4.51 -20.27
C MET A 242 -19.27 -3.57 -20.25
N LEU A 243 -19.43 -2.81 -19.17
CA LEU A 243 -20.55 -1.89 -19.00
C LEU A 243 -20.46 -0.72 -20.00
N SER A 244 -19.27 -0.21 -20.28
CA SER A 244 -19.06 0.83 -21.30
C SER A 244 -19.58 0.40 -22.68
N VAL A 245 -19.32 -0.84 -23.10
CA VAL A 245 -19.85 -1.38 -24.37
C VAL A 245 -21.37 -1.56 -24.31
N GLN A 246 -21.89 -2.10 -23.21
CA GLN A 246 -23.34 -2.35 -23.05
C GLN A 246 -24.16 -1.07 -23.01
N ALA A 247 -23.63 -0.02 -22.36
CA ALA A 247 -24.31 1.26 -22.16
C ALA A 247 -23.92 2.32 -23.22
N GLY A 248 -22.94 2.05 -24.09
CA GLY A 248 -22.47 3.03 -25.08
C GLY A 248 -21.89 4.32 -24.46
N CYS A 249 -21.27 4.24 -23.28
CA CYS A 249 -20.66 5.37 -22.57
C CYS A 249 -19.13 5.21 -22.46
N ARG A 250 -18.41 6.22 -21.96
CA ARG A 250 -16.97 6.09 -21.73
C ARG A 250 -16.70 5.13 -20.56
N VAL A 251 -15.53 4.49 -20.56
CA VAL A 251 -15.11 3.59 -19.46
C VAL A 251 -15.11 4.32 -18.11
N GLN A 252 -14.74 5.60 -18.09
CA GLN A 252 -14.78 6.43 -16.89
C GLN A 252 -16.21 6.62 -16.36
N ASP A 253 -17.19 6.82 -17.26
CA ASP A 253 -18.61 6.95 -16.89
C ASP A 253 -19.14 5.62 -16.34
N ALA A 254 -18.78 4.50 -17.00
CA ALA A 254 -19.11 3.16 -16.53
C ALA A 254 -18.50 2.85 -15.15
N LEU A 255 -17.23 3.22 -14.93
CA LEU A 255 -16.57 3.08 -13.64
C LEU A 255 -17.25 3.92 -12.56
N ALA A 256 -17.68 5.14 -12.88
CA ALA A 256 -18.45 5.98 -11.97
C ALA A 256 -19.79 5.32 -11.59
N LEU A 257 -20.47 4.67 -12.53
CA LEU A 257 -21.70 3.92 -12.25
C LEU A 257 -21.46 2.73 -11.32
N ILE A 258 -20.36 1.98 -11.53
CA ILE A 258 -19.97 0.86 -10.65
C ILE A 258 -19.70 1.37 -9.23
N LYS A 259 -18.93 2.47 -9.09
CA LYS A 259 -18.64 3.10 -7.80
C LYS A 259 -19.92 3.61 -7.12
N ALA A 260 -20.78 4.31 -7.85
CA ALA A 260 -22.05 4.80 -7.32
C ALA A 260 -22.95 3.67 -6.80
N ARG A 261 -23.01 2.55 -7.55
CA ARG A 261 -23.74 1.35 -7.14
C ARG A 261 -23.12 0.69 -5.90
N ALA A 262 -21.80 0.54 -5.87
CA ALA A 262 -21.09 -0.01 -4.71
C ALA A 262 -21.34 0.82 -3.45
N PHE A 263 -21.30 2.15 -3.56
CA PHE A 263 -21.63 3.05 -2.46
C PHE A 263 -23.08 2.92 -1.99
N ALA A 264 -24.04 2.99 -2.92
CA ALA A 264 -25.46 2.97 -2.61
C ALA A 264 -25.89 1.67 -1.91
N ASP A 265 -25.30 0.55 -2.30
CA ASP A 265 -25.66 -0.77 -1.77
C ASP A 265 -24.75 -1.20 -0.59
N GLY A 266 -23.77 -0.37 -0.20
CA GLY A 266 -22.82 -0.69 0.87
C GLY A 266 -21.96 -1.92 0.57
N GLN A 267 -21.65 -2.16 -0.71
CA GLN A 267 -20.90 -3.33 -1.17
C GLN A 267 -19.49 -2.95 -1.59
N ALA A 268 -18.56 -3.90 -1.46
CA ALA A 268 -17.23 -3.74 -2.05
C ALA A 268 -17.33 -3.58 -3.57
N PRO A 269 -16.53 -2.69 -4.20
CA PRO A 269 -16.56 -2.46 -5.65
C PRO A 269 -16.32 -3.75 -6.44
N ASP A 270 -15.46 -4.64 -5.94
CA ASP A 270 -15.20 -5.94 -6.58
C ASP A 270 -16.42 -6.88 -6.55
N ALA A 271 -17.29 -6.77 -5.54
CA ALA A 271 -18.52 -7.55 -5.50
C ALA A 271 -19.50 -7.09 -6.58
N VAL A 272 -19.66 -5.78 -6.75
CA VAL A 272 -20.48 -5.20 -7.84
C VAL A 272 -19.90 -5.56 -9.20
N ALA A 273 -18.58 -5.47 -9.35
CA ALA A 273 -17.90 -5.84 -10.59
C ALA A 273 -18.13 -7.30 -10.99
N ARG A 274 -18.02 -8.24 -10.04
CA ARG A 274 -18.33 -9.66 -10.28
C ARG A 274 -19.77 -9.86 -10.72
N GLN A 275 -20.74 -9.20 -10.09
CA GLN A 275 -22.14 -9.31 -10.50
C GLN A 275 -22.37 -8.85 -11.95
N ILE A 276 -21.65 -7.82 -12.40
CA ILE A 276 -21.69 -7.35 -13.79
C ILE A 276 -21.06 -8.36 -14.74
N ILE A 277 -19.88 -8.89 -14.39
CA ILE A 277 -19.16 -9.90 -15.19
C ILE A 277 -20.01 -11.17 -15.35
N ASP A 278 -20.61 -11.64 -14.25
CA ASP A 278 -21.48 -12.81 -14.21
C ASP A 278 -22.85 -12.56 -14.86
N GLY A 279 -23.16 -11.32 -15.25
CA GLY A 279 -24.41 -10.92 -15.90
C GLY A 279 -25.62 -10.89 -14.96
N THR A 280 -25.40 -10.97 -13.64
CA THR A 280 -26.45 -10.94 -12.61
C THR A 280 -26.90 -9.53 -12.26
N LEU A 281 -26.05 -8.53 -12.52
CA LEU A 281 -26.38 -7.11 -12.39
C LEU A 281 -26.33 -6.43 -13.76
N LYS A 282 -27.44 -5.79 -14.15
CA LYS A 282 -27.51 -4.90 -15.30
C LYS A 282 -27.80 -3.49 -14.81
N LEU A 283 -26.84 -2.59 -14.99
CA LEU A 283 -27.04 -1.17 -14.71
C LEU A 283 -27.76 -0.56 -15.92
N ALA A 284 -29.09 -0.52 -15.86
CA ALA A 284 -29.92 0.06 -16.91
C ALA A 284 -29.61 1.56 -17.07
N GLN A 285 -29.66 2.06 -18.31
CA GLN A 285 -29.60 3.48 -18.58
C GLN A 285 -30.80 4.15 -17.91
N GLY A 286 -30.56 5.20 -17.11
CA GLY A 286 -31.64 6.07 -16.65
C GLY A 286 -32.41 6.58 -17.86
N SER A 287 -33.73 6.38 -17.86
CA SER A 287 -34.67 6.95 -18.83
C SER A 287 -34.83 8.45 -18.62
#